data_AF-A0A1F4DDD4-F1
#
_entry.id   AF-A0A1F4DDD4-F1
#
_cell.length_a   1.000
_cell.length_b   1.000
_cell.length_c   1.000
_cell.angle_alpha   90.00
_cell.angle_beta   90.00
_cell.angle_gamma   90.00
#
_symmetry.space_group_name_H-M   'P 1'
#
loop_
_entity.id
_entity.type
_entity.pdbx_description
1 polymer ?
#
loop_
_entity_poly.entity_id
_entity_poly.type
_entity_poly.pdbx_seq_one_letter_code
_entity_poly.pdbx_strand_id
1 'polypeptide(L)' 'MANLIVRNVDERIVRALKSRAGKHSRSAEAEHREILASALLKPKAKSFAEVLASMPNVGTDADFARTEDDASPDVLG' A
#
# COMPACT_ATOMS: atom_id res chain seq x y z
N MET A 1 27.90 -0.38 -12.37
CA MET A 1 26.77 -0.59 -13.33
C MET A 1 26.40 -2.06 -13.23
N ALA A 2 25.21 -2.38 -12.72
CA ALA A 2 24.74 -3.76 -12.61
C ALA A 2 23.72 -3.99 -13.73
N ASN A 3 24.01 -4.92 -14.64
CA ASN A 3 23.09 -5.33 -15.69
C ASN A 3 22.43 -6.65 -15.24
N LEU A 4 21.11 -6.62 -15.07
CA LEU A 4 20.33 -7.81 -14.77
C LEU A 4 19.65 -8.28 -16.06
N ILE A 5 20.00 -9.49 -16.52
CA ILE A 5 19.40 -10.10 -17.70
C ILE A 5 18.53 -11.25 -17.22
N VAL A 6 17.20 -11.09 -17.35
CA VAL A 6 16.26 -12.17 -17.07
C VAL A 6 16.04 -12.96 -18.35
N ARG A 7 16.44 -14.24 -18.34
CA ARG A 7 16.22 -15.17 -19.45
C ARG A 7 15.02 -16.07 -19.14
N ASN A 8 14.40 -16.62 -20.17
CA ASN A 8 13.28 -17.57 -20.04
C ASN A 8 12.01 -16.99 -19.40
N VAL A 9 11.65 -15.75 -19.77
CA VAL A 9 10.40 -15.12 -19.31
C VAL A 9 9.23 -15.59 -20.17
N ASP A 10 8.13 -15.98 -19.51
CA ASP A 10 6.87 -16.34 -20.18
C ASP A 10 6.38 -15.18 -21.06
N GLU A 11 6.01 -15.46 -22.31
CA GLU A 11 5.53 -14.45 -23.25
C GLU A 11 4.32 -13.67 -22.73
N ARG A 12 3.48 -14.28 -21.88
CA ARG A 12 2.34 -13.60 -21.25
C ARG A 12 2.80 -12.43 -20.38
N ILE A 13 3.90 -12.62 -19.65
CA ILE A 13 4.52 -11.58 -18.81
C ILE A 13 5.10 -10.48 -19.71
N VAL A 14 5.78 -10.84 -20.80
CA VAL A 14 6.34 -9.87 -21.75
C VAL A 14 5.24 -9.02 -22.40
N ARG A 15 4.12 -9.63 -22.81
CA ARG A 15 2.96 -8.93 -23.36
C ARG A 15 2.32 -7.98 -22.33
N ALA A 16 2.13 -8.44 -21.10
CA ALA A 16 1.59 -7.61 -20.01
C ALA A 16 2.53 -6.43 -19.68
N LEU A 17 3.84 -6.68 -19.61
CA LEU A 17 4.86 -5.67 -19.39
C LEU A 17 4.87 -4.63 -20.51
N LYS A 18 4.79 -5.05 -21.78
CA LYS A 18 4.74 -4.14 -22.93
C LYS A 18 3.49 -3.27 -22.92
N SER A 19 2.33 -3.85 -22.57
CA SER A 19 1.08 -3.09 -22.42
C SER A 19 1.19 -2.05 -21.30
N ARG A 20 1.81 -2.42 -20.17
CA ARG A 20 2.02 -1.52 -19.03
C ARG A 20 3.01 -0.40 -19.38
N ALA A 21 4.14 -0.75 -19.98
CA ALA A 21 5.14 0.20 -20.45
C ALA A 21 4.55 1.23 -21.42
N GLY A 22 3.67 0.81 -22.33
CA GLY A 22 2.92 1.70 -23.23
C GLY A 22 1.97 2.66 -22.50
N LYS A 23 1.34 2.23 -21.40
CA LYS A 23 0.49 3.10 -20.55
C LYS A 23 1.31 4.12 -19.75
N HIS A 24 2.52 3.75 -19.34
CA HIS A 24 3.40 4.60 -18.54
C HIS A 24 4.39 5.43 -19.38
N SER A 25 4.31 5.35 -20.73
CA SER A 25 5.23 6.01 -21.67
C SER A 25 6.71 5.74 -21.35
N ARG A 26 7.01 4.52 -20.89
CA ARG A 26 8.35 4.09 -20.50
C ARG A 26 8.83 2.95 -21.40
N SER A 27 10.15 2.84 -21.59
CA SER A 27 10.74 1.64 -22.21
C SER A 27 10.46 0.42 -21.35
N ALA A 28 10.33 -0.76 -21.97
CA ALA A 28 10.07 -2.01 -21.26
C ALA A 28 11.12 -2.29 -20.15
N GLU A 29 12.38 -1.89 -20.37
CA GLU A 29 13.45 -1.97 -19.37
C GLU A 29 13.22 -1.03 -18.17
N ALA A 30 12.75 0.19 -18.41
CA ALA A 30 12.47 1.16 -17.35
C ALA A 30 11.27 0.74 -16.50
N GLU A 31 10.21 0.24 -17.14
CA GLU A 31 9.05 -0.34 -16.44
C GLU A 31 9.45 -1.57 -15.63
N HIS A 32 10.31 -2.43 -16.20
CA HIS A 32 10.84 -3.60 -15.51
C HIS A 32 11.65 -3.20 -14.27
N ARG A 33 12.52 -2.18 -14.40
CA ARG A 33 13.33 -1.65 -13.30
C ARG A 33 12.46 -1.10 -12.18
N GLU A 34 11.41 -0.38 -12.52
CA GLU A 34 10.46 0.18 -11.56
C GLU A 34 9.63 -0.90 -10.86
N ILE A 35 9.23 -1.95 -11.58
CA ILE A 35 8.55 -3.10 -10.97
C ILE A 35 9.49 -3.80 -9.98
N LEU A 36 10.75 -4.04 -10.37
CA LEU A 36 11.77 -4.64 -9.50
C LEU A 36 12.04 -3.77 -8.27
N ALA A 37 12.21 -2.46 -8.46
CA ALA A 37 12.34 -1.50 -7.38
C ALA A 37 11.12 -1.54 -6.47
N SER A 38 9.91 -1.54 -7.03
CA SER A 38 8.68 -1.61 -6.25
C SER A 38 8.49 -2.94 -5.51
N ALA A 39 9.07 -4.04 -6.01
CA ALA A 39 8.95 -5.35 -5.39
C ALA A 39 10.02 -5.58 -4.31
N LEU A 40 11.25 -5.09 -4.55
CA LEU A 40 12.41 -5.34 -3.69
C LEU A 40 12.74 -4.20 -2.73
N LEU A 41 12.48 -2.94 -3.12
CA LEU A 41 12.80 -1.75 -2.32
C LEU A 41 11.60 -1.21 -1.54
N LYS A 42 10.40 -1.76 -1.71
CA LYS A 42 9.30 -1.42 -0.81
C LYS A 42 9.68 -1.89 0.59
N PRO A 43 9.71 -1.01 1.60
CA PRO A 43 9.76 -1.47 2.97
C PRO A 43 8.56 -2.40 3.16
N LYS A 44 8.79 -3.53 3.85
CA LYS A 44 7.76 -4.51 4.15
C LYS A 44 6.53 -3.74 4.62
N ALA A 45 5.43 -3.82 3.87
CA ALA A 45 4.20 -3.14 4.26
C ALA A 45 3.88 -3.67 5.66
N LYS A 46 3.98 -2.80 6.67
CA LYS A 46 3.62 -3.16 8.04
C LYS A 46 2.21 -3.69 7.96
N SER A 47 2.01 -4.91 8.46
CA SER A 47 0.67 -5.46 8.56
C SER A 47 -0.20 -4.49 9.36
N PHE A 48 -1.51 -4.50 9.11
CA PHE A 48 -2.46 -3.68 9.87
C PHE A 48 -2.24 -3.84 11.39
N ALA A 49 -1.99 -5.08 11.83
CA ALA A 49 -1.63 -5.39 13.22
C ALA A 49 -0.32 -4.73 13.69
N GLU A 50 0.74 -4.71 12.88
CA GLU A 50 1.99 -4.00 13.22
C GLU A 50 1.80 -2.48 13.30
N VAL A 51 0.93 -1.92 12.45
CA VAL A 51 0.59 -0.49 12.52
C VAL A 51 -0.13 -0.19 13.83
N LEU A 52 -1.15 -0.97 14.20
CA LEU A 52 -1.85 -0.82 15.49
C LEU A 52 -0.91 -1.01 16.68
N ALA A 53 -0.04 -2.02 16.65
CA ALA A 53 0.92 -2.26 17.73
C ALA A 53 1.96 -1.13 17.85
N SER A 54 2.22 -0.39 16.77
CA SER A 54 3.10 0.78 16.78
C SER A 54 2.41 2.09 17.14
N MET A 55 1.07 2.10 17.29
CA MET A 55 0.38 3.30 17.78
C MET A 55 0.78 3.54 19.24
N PRO A 56 1.21 4.76 19.60
CA PRO A 56 1.46 5.10 20.99
C PRO A 56 0.16 5.00 21.77
N ASN A 57 0.23 4.54 23.02
CA ASN A 57 -0.93 4.53 23.92
C ASN A 57 -1.29 5.99 24.23
N VAL A 58 -2.30 6.54 23.55
CA VAL A 58 -2.68 7.97 23.59
C VAL A 58 -3.43 8.38 24.87
N GLY A 59 -3.12 7.73 26.00
CA GLY A 59 -3.67 8.08 27.30
C GLY A 59 -5.11 7.61 27.50
N THR A 60 -5.78 8.20 28.48
CA THR A 60 -7.17 7.86 28.81
C THR A 60 -8.08 8.50 27.77
N ASP A 61 -8.98 7.71 27.20
CA ASP A 61 -9.96 8.07 26.14
C ASP A 61 -11.02 9.08 26.62
N ALA A 62 -10.65 10.01 27.52
CA ALA A 62 -11.50 10.97 28.19
C ALA A 62 -12.13 11.95 27.19
N ASP A 63 -11.44 12.26 26.09
CA ASP A 63 -11.98 13.10 25.00
C ASP A 63 -13.12 12.40 24.23
N PHE A 64 -13.21 11.07 24.34
CA PHE A 64 -14.28 10.26 23.75
C PHE A 64 -15.32 9.80 24.79
N ALA A 65 -15.19 10.25 26.04
CA ALA A 65 -16.17 9.95 27.07
C ALA A 65 -17.52 10.52 26.65
N ARG A 66 -18.49 9.63 26.42
CA ARG A 66 -19.86 10.02 26.13
C ARG A 66 -20.45 10.65 27.38
N THR A 67 -20.55 11.97 27.39
CA THR A 67 -21.40 12.67 28.34
C THR A 67 -22.84 12.30 27.97
N GLU A 68 -23.47 11.47 28.78
CA GLU A 68 -24.92 11.31 28.77
C GLU A 68 -25.51 12.66 29.19
N ASP A 69 -25.73 13.53 28.22
CA ASP A 69 -26.63 14.66 28.42
C ASP A 69 -28.03 14.04 28.49
N ASP A 70 -28.59 14.00 29.70
CA ASP A 70 -29.93 13.48 30.04
C ASP A 70 -31.04 14.15 29.19
N ALA A 71 -30.69 15.21 28.45
CA ALA A 71 -31.55 15.91 27.50
C ALA A 71 -31.36 15.48 26.03
N SER A 72 -30.73 14.34 25.74
CA SER A 72 -30.65 13.81 24.38
C SER A 72 -32.05 13.39 23.92
N PRO A 73 -32.67 14.07 22.93
CA PRO A 73 -33.99 13.67 22.48
C PRO A 73 -33.91 12.28 21.89
N ASP A 74 -34.84 11.41 22.31
CA ASP A 74 -34.99 10.08 21.75
C ASP A 74 -35.29 10.21 20.24
N VAL A 75 -34.26 9.98 19.41
CA VAL A 75 -34.34 10.12 17.95
C VAL A 75 -34.96 8.88 17.28
N LEU A 76 -35.49 7.94 18.08
CA LEU A 76 -36.19 6.74 17.62
C LEU A 76 -37.65 6.74 18.08
N GLY A 77 -38.35 7.84 17.83
CA GLY A 77 -39.82 7.95 17.88
C GLY A 77 -40.45 7.98 16.51
#